data_AF-A0A844FKA8-F1
#
_entry.id   AF-A0A844FKA8-F1
#
_cell.length_a   1.000
_cell.length_b   1.000
_cell.length_c   1.000
_cell.angle_alpha   90.00
_cell.angle_beta   90.00
_cell.angle_gamma   90.00
#
_symmetry.space_group_name_H-M   'P 1'
#
loop_
_entity.id
_entity.type
_entity.pdbx_description
1 polymer ?
#
loop_
_entity_poly.entity_id
_entity_poly.type
_entity_poly.pdbx_seq_one_letter_code
_entity_poly.pdbx_strand_id
1 'polypeptide(L)'
;MAYNDLITVYALGNDEIDESKCKAIVEEDLRRLGAKINRLHIHKSWKYFPHVDSETMAEGFYDKLEDLQSVNNTYYGGEIMSFSSIEQCIAYSKYLVNKFF
;
A
#
# COMPACT_ATOMS: atom_id res chain seq x y z
N MET A 1 11.06 -30.85 8.67
CA MET A 1 10.60 -29.45 8.68
C MET A 1 11.70 -28.63 9.34
N ALA A 2 12.23 -27.62 8.65
CA ALA A 2 13.31 -26.80 9.19
C ALA A 2 12.81 -26.05 10.43
N TYR A 3 13.57 -26.08 11.51
CA TYR A 3 13.13 -25.58 12.82
C TYR A 3 13.15 -24.04 12.94
N ASN A 4 13.51 -23.32 11.87
CA ASN A 4 13.90 -21.90 11.88
C ASN A 4 13.23 -21.06 10.76
N ASP A 5 12.05 -21.43 10.29
CA ASP A 5 11.38 -20.67 9.24
C ASP A 5 10.82 -19.34 9.79
N LEU A 6 11.17 -18.22 9.16
CA LEU A 6 10.54 -16.92 9.39
C LEU A 6 9.38 -16.76 8.42
N ILE A 7 8.16 -16.76 8.94
CA ILE A 7 6.93 -16.64 8.15
C ILE A 7 6.40 -15.21 8.28
N THR A 8 6.14 -14.56 7.15
CA THR A 8 5.43 -13.28 7.09
C THR A 8 4.03 -13.54 6.53
N VAL A 9 3.03 -12.99 7.21
CA VAL A 9 1.63 -13.08 6.81
C VAL A 9 1.15 -11.67 6.47
N TYR A 10 0.38 -11.56 5.40
CA TYR A 10 -0.26 -10.33 4.98
C TYR A 10 -1.76 -10.46 5.19
N ALA A 11 -2.37 -9.44 5.80
CA ALA A 11 -3.80 -9.33 5.96
C ALA A 11 -4.23 -7.90 5.60
N LEU A 12 -5.41 -7.77 5.01
CA LEU A 12 -6.02 -6.48 4.73
C LEU A 12 -6.94 -6.12 5.90
N GLY A 13 -6.61 -5.04 6.58
CA GLY A 13 -7.52 -4.37 7.51
C GLY A 13 -8.35 -3.31 6.80
N ASN A 14 -9.34 -2.78 7.50
CA ASN A 14 -10.11 -1.61 7.10
C ASN A 14 -10.49 -0.83 8.38
N ASP A 15 -11.31 0.22 8.26
CA ASP A 15 -11.70 1.03 9.41
C ASP A 15 -12.46 0.24 10.51
N GLU A 16 -13.02 -0.92 10.19
CA GLU A 16 -13.72 -1.82 11.12
C GLU A 16 -12.82 -2.94 11.70
N ILE A 17 -11.66 -3.17 11.08
CA ILE A 17 -10.68 -4.18 11.46
C ILE A 17 -9.33 -3.50 11.67
N ASP A 18 -9.18 -2.97 12.88
CA ASP A 18 -7.94 -2.36 13.32
C ASP A 18 -6.77 -3.38 13.44
N GLU A 19 -5.59 -2.85 13.74
CA GLU A 19 -4.36 -3.62 13.87
C GLU A 19 -4.49 -4.78 14.89
N SER A 20 -5.15 -4.56 16.02
CA SER A 20 -5.26 -5.56 17.08
C SER A 20 -6.19 -6.69 16.68
N LYS A 21 -7.31 -6.35 16.03
CA LYS A 21 -8.29 -7.31 15.53
C LYS A 21 -7.74 -8.12 14.35
N CYS A 22 -7.02 -7.47 13.42
CA CYS A 22 -6.28 -8.15 12.35
C CYS A 22 -5.32 -9.20 12.91
N LYS A 23 -4.50 -8.82 13.88
CA LYS A 23 -3.54 -9.74 14.53
C LYS A 23 -4.23 -10.96 15.14
N ALA A 24 -5.33 -10.74 15.87
CA ALA A 24 -6.07 -11.82 16.51
C ALA A 24 -6.61 -12.83 15.49
N ILE A 25 -7.20 -12.34 14.39
CA ILE A 25 -7.71 -13.16 13.29
C ILE A 25 -6.58 -13.96 12.64
N VAL A 26 -5.46 -13.31 12.30
CA VAL A 26 -4.30 -13.97 11.70
C VAL A 26 -3.74 -15.08 12.60
N GLU A 27 -3.61 -14.84 13.91
CA GLU A 27 -3.13 -15.86 14.84
C GLU A 27 -4.10 -17.04 14.95
N GLU A 28 -5.41 -16.78 14.93
CA GLU A 28 -6.42 -17.83 14.95
C GLU A 28 -6.38 -18.68 13.67
N ASP A 29 -6.32 -18.04 12.50
CA ASP A 29 -6.24 -18.74 11.21
C ASP A 29 -4.97 -19.59 11.11
N LEU A 30 -3.82 -19.07 11.56
CA LEU A 30 -2.58 -19.83 11.64
C LEU A 30 -2.70 -21.07 12.55
N ARG A 31 -3.34 -20.94 13.72
CA ARG A 31 -3.58 -22.08 14.62
C ARG A 31 -4.51 -23.11 13.97
N ARG A 32 -5.56 -22.67 13.26
CA ARG A 32 -6.49 -23.56 12.51
C ARG A 32 -5.78 -24.31 11.38
N LEU A 33 -4.77 -23.70 10.77
CA LEU A 33 -3.90 -24.33 9.77
C LEU A 33 -2.82 -25.27 10.38
N GLY A 34 -2.81 -25.43 11.71
CA GLY A 34 -1.85 -26.29 12.41
C GLY A 34 -0.49 -25.65 12.68
N ALA A 35 -0.33 -24.34 12.45
CA ALA A 35 0.91 -23.64 12.74
C ALA A 35 1.11 -23.48 14.25
N LYS A 36 2.37 -23.68 14.70
CA LYS A 36 2.81 -23.38 16.06
C LYS A 36 3.58 -22.06 16.05
N ILE A 37 2.95 -21.01 16.55
CA ILE A 37 3.55 -19.66 16.60
C ILE A 37 4.48 -19.59 17.82
N ASN A 38 5.79 -19.71 17.60
CA ASN A 38 6.77 -19.68 18.69
C ASN A 38 7.08 -18.24 19.16
N ARG A 39 7.22 -17.32 18.22
CA ARG A 39 7.60 -15.92 18.48
C ARG A 39 7.08 -15.01 17.39
N LEU A 40 6.44 -13.91 17.80
CA LEU A 40 6.17 -12.78 16.93
C LEU A 40 7.42 -11.89 16.88
N HIS A 41 7.98 -11.71 15.69
CA HIS A 41 9.16 -10.86 15.50
C HIS A 41 8.78 -9.42 15.16
N ILE A 42 7.85 -9.24 14.22
CA ILE A 42 7.42 -7.93 13.73
C ILE A 42 5.90 -7.98 13.50
N HIS A 43 5.24 -6.90 13.90
CA HIS A 43 3.87 -6.60 13.51
C HIS A 43 3.82 -5.15 13.04
N LYS A 44 3.23 -4.90 11.87
CA LYS A 44 3.22 -3.57 11.28
C LYS A 44 2.01 -3.37 10.39
N SER A 45 1.30 -2.28 10.65
CA SER A 45 0.24 -1.75 9.78
C SER A 45 0.80 -0.66 8.87
N TRP A 46 0.29 -0.60 7.64
CA TRP A 46 0.66 0.39 6.64
C TRP A 46 -0.59 1.07 6.09
N LYS A 47 -0.52 2.39 5.89
CA LYS A 47 -1.43 3.07 4.96
C LYS A 47 -0.96 2.69 3.56
N TYR A 48 -1.65 1.73 2.95
CA TYR A 48 -1.25 1.10 1.70
C TYR A 48 -2.25 1.44 0.60
N PHE A 49 -1.76 1.61 -0.62
CA PHE A 49 -2.57 1.87 -1.80
C PHE A 49 -3.43 3.12 -1.66
N PRO A 50 -2.83 4.34 -1.65
CA PRO A 50 -3.63 5.56 -1.76
C PRO A 50 -4.32 5.61 -3.13
N HIS A 51 -5.64 5.72 -3.13
CA HIS A 51 -6.48 5.78 -4.33
C HIS A 51 -7.76 6.56 -4.05
N VAL A 52 -8.52 6.84 -5.11
CA VAL A 52 -9.88 7.36 -5.04
C VAL A 52 -10.86 6.27 -5.50
N ASP A 53 -12.13 6.40 -5.12
CA ASP A 53 -13.17 5.51 -5.62
C ASP A 53 -13.43 5.71 -7.14
N SER A 54 -14.20 4.79 -7.71
CA SER A 54 -14.48 4.78 -9.15
C SER A 54 -15.26 6.00 -9.63
N GLU A 55 -16.11 6.58 -8.78
CA GLU A 55 -16.91 7.76 -9.11
C GLU A 55 -16.00 8.99 -9.22
N THR A 56 -15.21 9.24 -8.18
CA THR A 56 -14.20 10.32 -8.14
C THR A 56 -13.20 10.19 -9.29
N MET A 57 -12.76 8.96 -9.61
CA MET A 57 -11.91 8.70 -10.77
C MET A 57 -12.61 9.10 -12.08
N ALA A 58 -13.87 8.69 -12.27
CA ALA A 58 -14.66 9.01 -13.46
C ALA A 58 -14.95 10.51 -13.61
N GLU A 59 -14.98 11.26 -12.51
CA GLU A 59 -15.09 12.73 -12.49
C GLU A 59 -13.78 13.46 -12.85
N GLY A 60 -12.76 12.73 -13.31
CA GLY A 60 -11.50 13.28 -13.81
C GLY A 60 -10.52 13.70 -12.70
N PHE A 61 -10.54 13.02 -11.55
CA PHE A 61 -9.61 13.29 -10.44
C PHE A 61 -8.14 13.34 -10.90
N TYR A 62 -7.71 12.32 -11.65
CA TYR A 62 -6.32 12.23 -12.11
C TYR A 62 -5.97 13.27 -13.16
N ASP A 63 -6.90 13.61 -14.06
CA ASP A 63 -6.71 14.69 -15.05
C ASP A 63 -6.51 16.03 -14.34
N LYS A 64 -7.39 16.34 -13.38
CA LYS A 64 -7.29 17.55 -12.55
C LYS A 64 -5.99 17.60 -11.76
N LEU A 65 -5.51 16.47 -11.25
CA LEU A 65 -4.27 16.41 -10.48
C LEU A 65 -3.01 16.54 -11.37
N GLU A 66 -3.05 16.00 -12.59
CA GLU A 66 -2.02 16.22 -13.61
C GLU A 66 -1.96 17.69 -14.08
N ASP A 67 -3.10 18.36 -14.20
CA ASP A 67 -3.17 19.78 -14.55
C ASP A 67 -2.53 20.69 -13.48
N LEU A 68 -2.38 20.20 -12.25
CA LEU A 68 -1.71 20.93 -11.16
C LEU A 68 -0.18 20.80 -11.18
N GLN A 69 0.40 19.96 -12.05
CA GLN A 69 1.85 19.86 -12.17
C GLN A 69 2.46 21.20 -12.56
N SER A 70 3.62 21.52 -11.97
CA SER A 70 4.36 22.79 -12.12
C SER A 70 3.69 24.05 -11.56
N VAL A 71 2.41 23.99 -11.17
CA VAL A 71 1.72 25.13 -10.55
C VAL A 71 2.42 25.49 -9.24
N ASN A 72 2.81 26.76 -9.11
CA ASN A 72 3.61 27.26 -7.98
C ASN A 72 4.88 26.41 -7.72
N ASN A 73 5.54 25.94 -8.79
CA ASN A 73 6.74 25.12 -8.73
C ASN A 73 6.55 23.81 -7.94
N THR A 74 5.32 23.31 -7.85
CA THR A 74 4.97 22.07 -7.14
C THR A 74 4.77 20.93 -8.13
N TYR A 75 5.30 19.75 -7.80
CA TYR A 75 5.15 18.54 -8.61
C TYR A 75 4.66 17.38 -7.74
N TYR A 76 3.61 16.71 -8.20
CA TYR A 76 3.01 15.57 -7.52
C TYR A 76 3.56 14.28 -8.11
N GLY A 77 3.94 13.32 -7.27
CA GLY A 77 4.45 12.01 -7.69
C GLY A 77 4.06 10.91 -6.72
N GLY A 78 4.69 9.75 -6.84
CA GLY A 78 4.47 8.60 -5.95
C GLY A 78 3.22 7.79 -6.30
N GLU A 79 2.73 7.02 -5.32
CA GLU A 79 1.72 5.97 -5.54
C GLU A 79 0.38 6.53 -6.02
N ILE A 80 -0.07 7.67 -5.47
CA ILE A 80 -1.34 8.28 -5.86
C ILE A 80 -1.33 8.74 -7.32
N MET A 81 -0.17 9.12 -7.88
CA MET A 81 -0.06 9.50 -9.28
C MET A 81 0.13 8.31 -10.22
N SER A 82 0.30 7.11 -9.67
CA SER A 82 0.65 5.92 -10.43
C SER A 82 -0.04 4.68 -9.85
N PHE A 83 0.69 3.84 -9.13
CA PHE A 83 0.17 2.65 -8.46
C PHE A 83 1.09 2.26 -7.29
N SER A 84 0.60 1.47 -6.32
CA SER A 84 1.37 0.97 -5.16
C SER A 84 2.35 -0.15 -5.48
N SER A 85 3.16 0.07 -6.50
CA SER A 85 4.32 -0.74 -6.82
C SER A 85 5.54 0.17 -7.03
N ILE A 86 6.71 -0.30 -6.61
CA ILE A 86 7.96 0.46 -6.74
C ILE A 86 8.23 0.81 -8.20
N GLU A 87 7.99 -0.12 -9.12
CA GLU A 87 8.21 0.08 -10.55
C GLU A 87 7.39 1.25 -11.10
N GLN A 88 6.09 1.32 -10.78
CA GLN A 88 5.21 2.37 -11.27
C GLN A 88 5.58 3.74 -10.70
N CYS A 89 5.92 3.81 -9.40
CA CYS A 89 6.43 5.04 -8.80
C CYS A 89 7.71 5.53 -9.50
N ILE A 90 8.66 4.64 -9.78
CA ILE A 90 9.91 4.99 -10.47
C ILE A 90 9.63 5.45 -11.91
N ALA A 91 8.78 4.72 -12.64
CA ALA A 91 8.41 5.06 -14.01
C ALA A 91 7.77 6.45 -14.07
N TYR A 92 6.85 6.74 -13.15
CA TYR A 92 6.19 8.04 -13.07
C TYR A 92 7.17 9.16 -12.68
N SER A 93 8.05 8.93 -11.70
CA SER A 93 9.11 9.89 -11.36
C SER A 93 10.03 10.21 -12.53
N LYS A 94 10.42 9.20 -13.33
CA LYS A 94 11.22 9.40 -14.54
C LYS A 94 10.46 10.22 -15.59
N TYR A 95 9.16 9.97 -15.74
CA TYR A 95 8.30 10.76 -16.63
C TYR A 95 8.23 12.23 -16.20
N LEU A 96 8.06 12.52 -14.90
CA LEU A 96 8.07 13.90 -14.39
C LEU A 96 9.36 14.64 -14.71
N VAL A 97 10.52 13.99 -14.50
CA VAL A 97 11.82 14.56 -14.86
C VAL A 97 11.84 14.89 -16.34
N ASN A 98 11.59 13.93 -17.22
CA ASN A 98 11.63 14.15 -18.67
C ASN A 98 10.65 15.21 -19.18
N LYS A 99 9.53 15.42 -18.49
CA LYS A 99 8.48 16.36 -18.90
C LYS A 99 8.73 17.79 -18.43
N PHE A 100 9.35 17.97 -17.26
CA PHE A 100 9.41 19.27 -16.58
C PHE A 100 10.83 19.77 -16.24
N PHE A 101 11.86 18.93 -16.38
CA PHE A 101 13.25 19.22 -16.00
C PHE A 101 14.23 18.86 -17.13
#